data_AF-A0A164WEB5-F1
#
_entry.id   AF-A0A164WEB5-F1
#
_cell.length_a   1.000
_cell.length_b   1.000
_cell.length_c   1.000
_cell.angle_alpha   90.00
_cell.angle_beta   90.00
_cell.angle_gamma   90.00
#
_symmetry.space_group_name_H-M   'P 1'
#
loop_
_entity.id
_entity.type
_entity.pdbx_description
1 polymer ?
#
loop_
_entity_poly.entity_id
_entity_poly.type
_entity_poly.pdbx_seq_one_letter_code
_entity_poly.pdbx_strand_id
1 'polypeptide(L)' 'MNFKELTILSGVSSDSLLQHRTGCAVGCLRKLQRWGLTSIFYEYQRFAAVKARVSDQRFMELFDVSTFKHIPKEF' A
#
# COMPACT_ATOMS: atom_id res chain seq x y z
N MET A 1 6.63 -0.40 -12.58
CA MET A 1 6.89 -0.62 -11.14
C MET A 1 5.67 -1.21 -10.47
N ASN A 2 5.63 -2.54 -10.37
CA ASN A 2 4.58 -3.27 -9.64
C ASN A 2 4.98 -3.45 -8.16
N PHE A 3 4.02 -3.70 -7.27
CA PHE A 3 4.18 -3.95 -5.83
C PHE A 3 5.36 -4.88 -5.48
N LYS A 4 5.59 -5.90 -6.31
CA LYS A 4 6.70 -6.85 -6.16
C LYS A 4 8.06 -6.18 -6.33
N GLU A 5 8.23 -5.28 -7.29
CA GLU A 5 9.49 -4.55 -7.47
C GLU A 5 9.77 -3.62 -6.29
N LEU A 6 8.77 -2.88 -5.81
CA LEU A 6 8.92 -1.99 -4.65
C LEU A 6 9.28 -2.75 -3.36
N THR A 7 8.67 -3.92 -3.16
CA THR A 7 8.92 -4.75 -1.97
C THR A 7 10.30 -5.43 -2.04
N ILE A 8 10.68 -5.96 -3.21
CA ILE A 8 12.01 -6.56 -3.45
C ILE A 8 13.12 -5.51 -3.31
N LEU A 9 12.92 -4.29 -3.82
CA LEU A 9 13.89 -3.19 -3.68
C LEU A 9 14.03 -2.69 -2.24
N SER A 10 13.00 -2.86 -1.39
CA SER A 10 13.02 -2.48 0.03
C SER A 10 13.55 -3.58 0.97
N GLY A 11 13.93 -4.77 0.48
CA GLY A 11 14.51 -5.85 1.30
C GLY A 11 13.52 -6.51 2.29
N VAL A 12 12.21 -6.36 2.07
CA VAL A 12 11.17 -6.89 2.96
C VAL A 12 10.97 -8.39 2.70
N SER A 13 11.58 -9.22 3.54
CA SER A 13 11.40 -10.67 3.58
C SER A 13 9.93 -11.07 3.80
N SER A 14 9.54 -12.22 3.25
CA SER A 14 8.18 -12.81 3.20
C SER A 14 7.54 -13.15 4.57
N ASP A 15 7.97 -12.53 5.66
CA ASP A 15 7.44 -12.77 7.00
C ASP A 15 6.01 -12.24 7.13
N SER A 16 5.13 -13.13 7.57
CA SER A 16 3.67 -13.01 7.50
C SER A 16 3.06 -11.77 8.19
N LEU A 17 3.80 -11.14 9.10
CA LEU A 17 3.40 -9.92 9.83
C LEU A 17 3.75 -8.64 9.06
N LEU A 18 4.79 -8.69 8.23
CA LEU A 18 5.30 -7.54 7.50
C LEU A 18 4.41 -7.23 6.28
N GLN A 19 3.74 -8.23 5.72
CA GLN A 19 2.83 -8.08 4.56
C GLN A 19 1.66 -7.13 4.82
N HIS A 20 1.09 -7.12 6.03
CA HIS A 20 0.00 -6.21 6.39
C HIS A 20 0.47 -4.76 6.50
N ARG A 21 1.57 -4.54 7.22
CA ARG A 21 2.14 -3.19 7.43
C ARG A 21 2.68 -2.60 6.14
N THR A 22 3.40 -3.40 5.35
CA THR A 22 3.89 -3.02 4.02
C THR A 22 2.73 -2.83 3.05
N GLY A 23 1.71 -3.70 3.09
CA GLY A 23 0.51 -3.60 2.26
C GLY A 23 -0.24 -2.29 2.45
N CYS A 24 -0.47 -1.88 3.70
CA CYS A 24 -1.08 -0.60 4.02
C CYS A 24 -0.21 0.59 3.59
N ALA A 25 1.10 0.56 3.87
CA ALA A 25 2.02 1.65 3.49
C ALA A 25 2.05 1.87 1.97
N VAL A 26 2.14 0.79 1.19
CA VAL A 26 2.14 0.89 -0.28
C VAL A 26 0.75 1.28 -0.80
N GLY A 27 -0.34 0.78 -0.19
CA GLY A 27 -1.69 1.23 -0.52
C GLY A 27 -1.90 2.73 -0.33
N CYS A 28 -1.39 3.28 0.77
CA CYS A 28 -1.36 4.72 1.02
C CYS A 28 -0.52 5.47 -0.03
N LEU A 29 0.65 4.96 -0.38
CA LEU A 29 1.52 5.54 -1.41
C LEU A 29 0.86 5.56 -2.80
N ARG A 30 0.16 4.48 -3.18
CA ARG A 30 -0.62 4.44 -4.43
C ARG A 30 -1.76 5.45 -4.43
N LYS A 31 -2.42 5.65 -3.29
CA LYS A 31 -3.46 6.68 -3.13
C LYS A 31 -2.87 8.09 -3.31
N LEU A 32 -1.65 8.34 -2.83
CA LEU A 32 -0.90 9.57 -3.09
C LEU A 32 -0.54 9.74 -4.57
N GLN A 33 -0.22 8.65 -5.26
CA GLN A 33 -0.02 8.62 -6.72
C GLN A 33 -1.33 8.78 -7.53
N ARG A 34 -2.47 9.03 -6.87
CA ARG A 34 -3.81 9.16 -7.46
C ARG A 34 -4.31 7.89 -8.17
N TRP A 35 -3.87 6.72 -7.74
CA TRP A 35 -4.42 5.46 -8.23
C TRP A 35 -5.85 5.24 -7.71
N GLY A 36 -6.70 4.62 -8.52
CA GLY A 36 -8.04 4.24 -8.11
C GLY A 36 -8.04 3.11 -7.07
N LEU A 37 -8.93 3.17 -6.09
CA LEU A 37 -9.02 2.19 -4.99
C LEU A 37 -9.16 0.74 -5.48
N THR A 38 -9.91 0.50 -6.56
CA THR A 38 -10.06 -0.83 -7.17
C THR A 38 -8.71 -1.42 -7.61
N SER A 39 -7.83 -0.60 -8.20
CA SER A 39 -6.49 -1.03 -8.63
C SER A 39 -5.61 -1.35 -7.42
N ILE A 40 -5.69 -0.51 -6.38
CA ILE A 40 -4.95 -0.69 -5.12
C ILE A 40 -5.36 -1.99 -4.43
N PHE A 41 -6.67 -2.27 -4.32
CA PHE A 41 -7.17 -3.49 -3.68
C PHE A 41 -6.82 -4.74 -4.47
N TYR A 42 -6.89 -4.68 -5.80
CA TYR A 42 -6.49 -5.79 -6.66
C TYR A 42 -5.00 -6.12 -6.47
N GLU A 43 -4.14 -5.09 -6.39
CA GLU A 43 -2.71 -5.24 -6.14
C GLU A 43 -2.43 -5.80 -4.73
N TYR A 44 -3.10 -5.28 -3.71
CA TYR A 44 -3.00 -5.77 -2.33
C TYR A 44 -3.46 -7.24 -2.18
N GLN A 45 -4.60 -7.61 -2.77
CA GLN A 45 -5.08 -9.01 -2.73
C GLN A 45 -4.12 -9.96 -3.41
N ARG A 46 -3.53 -9.55 -4.54
CA ARG A 46 -2.53 -10.36 -5.24
C ARG A 46 -1.26 -10.56 -4.42
N PHE A 47 -0.92 -9.60 -3.55
CA PHE A 47 0.25 -9.64 -2.69
C PHE A 47 0.01 -10.42 -1.39
N ALA A 48 -1.07 -10.12 -0.67
CA ALA A 48 -1.44 -10.79 0.57
C ALA A 48 -2.04 -12.18 0.35
N ALA A 49 -2.45 -12.50 -0.88
CA ALA A 49 -3.02 -13.78 -1.30
C ALA A 49 -4.08 -14.28 -0.29
N VAL A 50 -3.93 -15.50 0.21
CA VAL A 50 -4.85 -16.12 1.19
C VAL A 50 -4.90 -15.43 2.56
N LYS A 51 -4.02 -14.46 2.83
CA LYS A 51 -3.96 -13.69 4.08
C LYS A 51 -4.52 -12.27 3.94
N ALA A 52 -5.11 -11.90 2.79
CA ALA A 52 -5.70 -10.59 2.60
C ALA A 52 -6.82 -10.33 3.63
N ARG A 53 -6.71 -9.24 4.40
CA ARG A 53 -7.71 -8.85 5.40
C ARG A 53 -8.56 -7.70 4.89
N VAL A 54 -9.87 -7.80 5.11
CA VAL A 54 -10.83 -6.72 4.79
C VAL A 54 -10.54 -5.47 5.63
N SER A 55 -10.05 -5.63 6.86
CA SER A 55 -9.64 -4.51 7.72
C SER A 55 -8.55 -3.64 7.09
N ASP A 56 -7.62 -4.24 6.34
CA ASP A 56 -6.53 -3.50 5.70
C ASP A 56 -7.06 -2.73 4.49
N GLN A 57 -7.98 -3.32 3.72
CA GLN A 57 -8.68 -2.63 2.62
C GLN A 57 -9.48 -1.44 3.15
N ARG A 58 -10.17 -1.62 4.27
CA ARG A 58 -10.93 -0.56 4.95
C ARG A 58 -10.01 0.55 5.44
N PHE A 59 -8.84 0.21 5.98
CA PHE A 59 -7.83 1.20 6.37
C PHE A 59 -7.33 2.02 5.17
N MET A 60 -6.99 1.36 4.05
CA MET A 60 -6.57 2.03 2.81
C MET A 60 -7.67 2.92 2.22
N GLU A 61 -8.94 2.49 2.30
CA GLU A 61 -10.12 3.25 1.89
C GLU A 61 -10.27 4.54 2.72
N LEU A 62 -10.14 4.43 4.05
CA LEU A 62 -10.31 5.53 4.98
C LEU A 62 -9.08 6.45 5.11
N PHE A 63 -7.92 6.01 4.62
CA PHE A 63 -6.69 6.80 4.72
C PHE A 63 -6.80 8.14 3.99
N ASP A 64 -6.78 9.24 4.72
CA ASP A 64 -6.84 10.57 4.14
C ASP A 64 -5.45 11.06 3.70
N VAL A 65 -5.24 11.05 2.38
CA VAL A 65 -4.04 11.56 1.71
C VAL A 65 -3.92 13.09 1.80
N SER A 66 -4.98 13.80 2.16
CA SER A 66 -4.96 15.27 2.29
C SER A 66 -3.95 15.74 3.34
N THR A 67 -3.71 14.91 4.37
CA THR A 67 -2.71 15.13 5.42
C THR A 67 -1.28 15.24 4.87
N PHE A 68 -0.98 14.62 3.73
CA PHE A 68 0.33 14.64 3.09
C PHE A 68 0.51 15.85 2.15
N LYS A 69 -0.52 16.69 1.95
CA LYS A 69 -0.43 17.92 1.14
C LYS A 69 0.52 18.96 1.73
N HIS A 70 0.86 18.83 3.02
CA HIS A 70 1.82 19.68 3.71
C HIS A 70 3.25 19.17 3.66
N ILE A 71 3.54 18.04 3.00
CA ILE A 71 4.93 17.67 2.72
C ILE A 71 5.44 18.70 1.73
N PRO A 72 6.41 19.56 2.11
CA PRO A 72 7.04 20.45 1.16
C PRO A 72 7.61 19.55 0.06
N LYS A 73 7.33 19.88 -1.20
CA LYS A 73 8.19 19.40 -2.28
C LYS A 73 9.55 20.06 -2.04
N GLU A 74 10.38 19.44 -1.21
CA GLU A 74 11.79 19.78 -1.14
C GLU A 74 12.39 19.43 -2.52
N PHE A 75 12.96 20.48 -3.12
CA PHE A 75 13.58 20.69 -4.43
C PHE A 75 13.97 19.49 -5.30
#